data_AF-A0A396ZVB4-F1
#
_entry.id   AF-A0A396ZVB4-F1
#
_cell.length_a   1.000
_cell.length_b   1.000
_cell.length_c   1.000
_cell.angle_alpha   90.00
_cell.angle_beta   90.00
_cell.angle_gamma   90.00
#
_symmetry.space_group_name_H-M   'P 1'
#
loop_
_entity.id
_entity.type
_entity.pdbx_description
1 polymer ?
#
loop_
_entity_poly.entity_id
_entity_poly.type
_entity_poly.pdbx_seq_one_letter_code
_entity_poly.pdbx_strand_id
1 'polypeptide(L)'
;MTDTATAKEVERVLTTSDLADENELDENEQHVAAWIKGMHDSEIARLTQAGAKAVPLKVKNMAIVREDAGVVLNRVEVDTRFSMDRIEQILVAEETTSVPRKPHFVYVNVLLLPKASTIALVMPYVYDTRVVGNTLTQWVFLNNNMERSHHVIG
;
A
#
# COMPACT_ATOMS: atom_id res chain seq x y z
N MET A 1 23.14 -49.55 31.97
CA MET A 1 21.82 -49.06 32.40
C MET A 1 21.72 -47.62 31.96
N THR A 2 20.70 -47.40 31.14
CA THR A 2 20.27 -46.21 30.40
C THR A 2 19.87 -45.04 31.31
N ASP A 3 20.09 -43.80 30.89
CA ASP A 3 18.99 -43.01 30.30
C ASP A 3 19.47 -41.70 29.65
N THR A 4 19.12 -41.57 28.38
CA THR A 4 19.30 -40.38 27.53
C THR A 4 17.96 -39.64 27.53
N ALA A 5 17.88 -38.47 28.19
CA ALA A 5 16.67 -37.65 28.14
C ALA A 5 16.73 -36.70 26.93
N THR A 6 16.01 -37.10 25.88
CA THR A 6 15.74 -36.32 24.66
C THR A 6 14.84 -35.13 24.99
N ALA A 7 15.33 -33.90 24.83
CA ALA A 7 14.48 -32.71 24.86
C ALA A 7 13.63 -32.65 23.58
N LYS A 8 12.33 -32.88 23.69
CA LYS A 8 11.36 -32.64 22.62
C LYS A 8 11.18 -31.12 22.47
N GLU A 9 11.58 -30.61 21.31
CA GLU A 9 11.17 -29.30 20.81
C GLU A 9 9.64 -29.32 20.64
N VAL A 10 8.94 -28.51 21.42
CA VAL A 10 7.48 -28.40 21.36
C VAL A 10 7.15 -27.39 20.28
N GLU A 11 6.74 -27.87 19.11
CA GLU A 11 6.20 -27.05 18.03
C GLU A 11 4.92 -26.37 18.54
N ARG A 12 5.00 -25.08 18.87
CA ARG A 12 3.87 -24.31 19.37
C ARG A 12 2.95 -23.96 18.20
N VAL A 13 1.81 -24.63 18.13
CA VAL A 13 0.73 -24.31 17.19
C VAL A 13 0.14 -22.95 17.57
N LEU A 14 0.32 -21.95 16.70
CA LEU A 14 -0.31 -20.63 16.84
C LEU A 14 -1.84 -20.79 16.77
N THR A 15 -2.54 -20.25 17.76
CA THR A 15 -4.01 -20.32 17.81
C THR A 15 -4.64 -19.18 17.01
N THR A 16 -5.91 -19.32 16.64
CA THR A 16 -6.67 -18.26 15.97
C THR A 16 -6.82 -16.99 16.81
N SER A 17 -6.70 -17.07 18.14
CA SER A 17 -6.65 -15.89 19.00
C SER A 17 -5.28 -15.22 18.99
N ASP A 18 -4.19 -16.00 18.94
CA ASP A 18 -2.84 -15.43 18.81
C ASP A 18 -2.70 -14.65 17.49
N LEU A 19 -3.31 -15.14 16.40
CA LEU A 19 -3.36 -14.46 15.11
C LEU A 19 -4.34 -13.27 15.06
N ALA A 20 -5.29 -13.19 15.99
CA ALA A 20 -6.23 -12.07 16.07
C ALA A 20 -5.60 -10.85 16.76
N ASP A 21 -4.79 -11.07 17.81
CA ASP A 21 -4.05 -10.03 18.52
C ASP A 21 -3.00 -9.33 17.61
N GLU A 22 -2.36 -10.06 16.69
CA GLU A 22 -1.37 -9.48 15.76
C GLU A 22 -1.99 -8.57 14.68
N ASN A 23 -3.30 -8.64 14.46
CA ASN A 23 -4.00 -7.82 13.45
C ASN A 23 -4.69 -6.59 14.06
N GLU A 24 -4.60 -6.39 15.38
CA GLU A 24 -5.15 -5.21 16.02
C GLU A 24 -4.14 -4.06 15.93
N LEU A 25 -4.53 -2.98 15.24
CA LEU A 25 -3.69 -1.79 15.14
C LEU A 25 -3.51 -1.16 16.52
N ASP A 26 -2.29 -0.79 16.87
CA ASP A 26 -2.04 -0.03 18.09
C ASP A 26 -2.63 1.40 18.00
N GLU A 27 -2.68 2.12 19.13
CA GLU A 27 -3.23 3.48 19.17
C GLU A 27 -2.54 4.45 18.18
N ASN A 28 -1.24 4.29 17.94
CA ASN A 28 -0.50 5.12 17.00
C ASN A 28 -0.87 4.76 15.56
N GLU A 29 -0.95 3.48 15.24
CA GLU A 29 -1.35 2.99 13.93
C GLU A 29 -2.79 3.38 13.59
N GLN A 30 -3.70 3.31 14.56
CA GLN A 30 -5.07 3.82 14.41
C GLN A 30 -5.10 5.32 14.13
N HIS A 31 -4.29 6.11 14.85
CA HIS A 31 -4.18 7.55 14.63
C HIS A 31 -3.64 7.87 13.23
N VAL A 32 -2.61 7.17 12.80
CA VAL A 32 -2.04 7.32 11.45
C VAL A 32 -3.05 6.90 10.38
N ALA A 33 -3.76 5.79 10.56
CA ALA A 33 -4.79 5.33 9.63
C ALA A 33 -5.93 6.36 9.49
N ALA A 34 -6.41 6.92 10.60
CA ALA A 34 -7.42 7.97 10.60
C ALA A 34 -6.93 9.25 9.89
N TRP A 35 -5.67 9.63 10.13
CA TRP A 35 -5.05 10.78 9.45
C TRP A 35 -4.92 10.55 7.94
N ILE A 36 -4.42 9.39 7.51
CA ILE A 36 -4.32 9.01 6.08
C ILE A 36 -5.70 9.07 5.42
N LYS A 37 -6.73 8.53 6.10
CA LYS A 37 -8.10 8.57 5.61
C LYS A 37 -8.58 10.01 5.43
N GLY A 38 -8.36 10.89 6.40
CA GLY A 38 -8.75 12.30 6.33
C GLY A 38 -8.06 13.04 5.16
N MET A 39 -6.77 12.81 4.96
CA MET A 39 -6.02 13.37 3.82
C MET A 39 -6.58 12.88 2.48
N HIS A 40 -6.87 11.58 2.39
CA HIS A 40 -7.40 10.97 1.18
C HIS A 40 -8.81 11.48 0.85
N ASP A 41 -9.72 11.51 1.85
CA ASP A 41 -11.07 12.02 1.69
C ASP A 41 -11.07 13.49 1.23
N SER A 42 -10.14 14.30 1.77
CA SER A 42 -9.98 15.70 1.38
C SER A 42 -9.57 15.84 -0.09
N GLU A 43 -8.69 14.97 -0.58
CA GLU A 43 -8.27 14.96 -1.99
C GLU A 43 -9.41 14.51 -2.91
N ILE A 44 -10.16 13.47 -2.53
CA ILE A 44 -11.35 13.05 -3.27
C ILE A 44 -12.36 14.20 -3.37
N ALA A 45 -12.60 14.91 -2.27
CA ALA A 45 -13.49 16.06 -2.24
C ALA A 45 -12.99 17.19 -3.16
N ARG A 46 -11.69 17.52 -3.11
CA ARG A 46 -11.07 18.54 -3.97
C ARG A 46 -11.20 18.20 -5.46
N LEU A 47 -10.89 16.97 -5.85
CA LEU A 47 -11.01 16.50 -7.23
C LEU A 47 -12.47 16.54 -7.71
N THR A 48 -13.41 16.10 -6.86
CA THR A 48 -14.84 16.12 -7.17
C THR A 48 -15.36 17.55 -7.35
N GLN A 49 -14.94 18.48 -6.49
CA GLN A 49 -15.28 19.91 -6.61
C GLN A 49 -14.71 20.55 -7.88
N ALA A 50 -13.54 20.08 -8.35
CA ALA A 50 -12.96 20.48 -9.62
C ALA A 50 -13.64 19.83 -10.84
N GLY A 51 -14.67 19.00 -10.64
CA GLY A 51 -15.45 18.36 -11.69
C GLY A 51 -14.91 17.02 -12.17
N ALA A 52 -13.85 16.49 -11.54
CA ALA A 52 -13.32 15.17 -11.87
C ALA A 52 -14.22 14.06 -11.32
N LYS A 53 -14.36 12.96 -12.07
CA LYS A 53 -14.96 11.72 -11.56
C LYS A 53 -13.88 10.93 -10.81
N ALA A 54 -13.67 11.24 -9.54
CA ALA A 54 -12.71 10.56 -8.69
C ALA A 54 -13.37 9.39 -7.93
N VAL A 55 -12.78 8.20 -8.01
CA VAL A 55 -13.24 7.01 -7.28
C VAL A 55 -12.13 6.59 -6.31
N PRO A 56 -12.39 6.60 -4.99
CA PRO A 56 -11.40 6.14 -4.02
C PRO A 56 -11.19 4.64 -4.14
N LEU A 57 -9.93 4.22 -4.20
CA LEU A 57 -9.50 2.83 -4.08
C LEU A 57 -9.08 2.55 -2.65
N LYS A 58 -9.67 1.51 -2.06
CA LYS A 58 -9.25 1.02 -0.76
C LYS A 58 -7.98 0.19 -0.91
N VAL A 59 -6.92 0.62 -0.25
CA VAL A 59 -5.65 -0.11 -0.16
C VAL A 59 -5.72 -1.10 1.01
N LYS A 60 -5.36 -2.37 0.75
CA LYS A 60 -5.25 -3.42 1.76
C LYS A 60 -3.87 -3.45 2.37
N ASN A 61 -2.86 -3.34 1.52
CA ASN A 61 -1.46 -3.42 1.91
C ASN A 61 -0.62 -2.59 0.94
N MET A 62 0.49 -2.06 1.43
CA MET A 62 1.49 -1.38 0.63
C MET A 62 2.89 -1.69 1.17
N ALA A 63 3.83 -1.90 0.26
CA ALA A 63 5.21 -2.20 0.62
C ALA A 63 6.15 -1.65 -0.44
N ILE A 64 7.40 -1.41 -0.04
CA ILE A 64 8.50 -1.25 -0.99
C ILE A 64 9.24 -2.59 -1.10
N VAL A 65 9.40 -3.07 -2.33
CA VAL A 65 10.11 -4.32 -2.64
C VAL A 65 11.40 -3.98 -3.38
N ARG A 66 12.51 -4.60 -2.99
CA ARG A 66 13.76 -4.54 -3.74
C ARG A 66 13.88 -5.82 -4.57
N GLU A 67 13.99 -5.67 -5.88
CA GLU A 67 14.27 -6.76 -6.80
C GLU A 67 15.75 -6.78 -7.21
N ASP A 68 16.13 -7.79 -7.98
CA ASP A 68 17.47 -7.93 -8.55
C ASP A 68 17.84 -6.69 -9.38
N ALA A 69 19.15 -6.51 -9.60
CA ALA A 69 19.72 -5.34 -10.29
C ALA A 69 19.39 -3.98 -9.65
N GLY A 70 18.91 -3.96 -8.40
CA GLY A 70 18.69 -2.74 -7.62
C GLY A 70 17.38 -2.02 -7.93
N VAL A 71 16.44 -2.66 -8.63
CA VAL A 71 15.12 -2.09 -8.90
C VAL A 71 14.31 -2.01 -7.60
N VAL A 72 13.68 -0.85 -7.37
CA VAL A 72 12.84 -0.62 -6.19
C VAL A 72 11.40 -0.43 -6.64
N LEU A 73 10.51 -1.33 -6.21
CA LEU A 73 9.10 -1.38 -6.58
C LEU A 73 8.20 -0.89 -5.46
N ASN A 74 7.20 -0.09 -5.84
CA ASN A 74 6.08 0.29 -4.98
C ASN A 74 4.96 -0.74 -5.17
N ARG A 75 4.87 -1.71 -4.26
CA ARG A 75 3.85 -2.77 -4.30
C ARG A 75 2.61 -2.33 -3.54
N VAL A 76 1.44 -2.45 -4.15
CA VAL A 76 0.16 -2.10 -3.53
C VAL A 76 -0.87 -3.20 -3.78
N GLU A 77 -1.49 -3.67 -2.71
CA GLU A 77 -2.67 -4.54 -2.78
C GLU A 77 -3.92 -3.68 -2.66
N VAL A 78 -4.79 -3.76 -3.65
CA VAL A 78 -6.00 -2.93 -3.76
C VAL A 78 -7.26 -3.79 -3.67
N ASP A 79 -8.25 -3.30 -2.93
CA ASP A 79 -9.54 -3.97 -2.72
C ASP A 79 -10.47 -3.75 -3.91
N THR A 80 -10.14 -4.35 -5.05
CA THR A 80 -10.93 -4.24 -6.27
C THR A 80 -10.84 -5.51 -7.10
N ARG A 81 -11.84 -5.77 -7.94
CA ARG A 81 -11.78 -6.79 -9.01
C ARG A 81 -11.42 -6.18 -10.37
N PHE A 82 -11.26 -4.86 -10.44
CA PHE A 82 -10.81 -4.17 -11.64
C PHE A 82 -9.40 -4.65 -12.01
N SER A 83 -9.20 -4.94 -13.29
CA SER A 83 -7.88 -5.34 -13.82
C SER A 83 -6.99 -4.11 -13.89
N MET A 84 -5.86 -4.17 -13.18
CA MET A 84 -4.95 -3.04 -13.05
C MET A 84 -4.11 -2.85 -14.31
N ASP A 85 -4.00 -3.87 -15.18
CA ASP A 85 -3.40 -3.76 -16.52
C ASP A 85 -4.12 -2.75 -17.42
N ARG A 86 -5.34 -2.33 -17.07
CA ARG A 86 -6.09 -1.30 -17.79
C ARG A 86 -5.65 0.13 -17.43
N ILE A 87 -4.81 0.31 -16.41
CA ILE A 87 -4.23 1.60 -16.07
C ILE A 87 -3.22 1.99 -17.14
N GLU A 88 -3.47 3.13 -17.79
CA GLU A 88 -2.62 3.68 -18.84
C GLU A 88 -1.61 4.69 -18.28
N GLN A 89 -2.00 5.45 -17.26
CA GLN A 89 -1.15 6.46 -16.65
C GLN A 89 -1.30 6.47 -15.13
N ILE A 90 -0.18 6.69 -14.45
CA ILE A 90 -0.11 6.90 -13.01
C ILE A 90 0.44 8.31 -12.78
N LEU A 91 -0.27 9.11 -11.99
CA LEU A 91 0.18 10.42 -11.56
C LEU A 91 0.39 10.40 -10.06
N VAL A 92 1.55 10.84 -9.63
CA VAL A 92 1.91 10.97 -8.22
C VAL A 92 2.04 12.45 -7.91
N ALA A 93 1.45 12.92 -6.81
CA ALA A 93 1.63 14.29 -6.38
C ALA A 93 3.12 14.60 -6.13
N GLU A 94 3.61 15.72 -6.67
CA GLU A 94 4.99 16.18 -6.43
C GLU A 94 5.20 16.56 -4.97
N GLU A 95 4.20 17.19 -4.36
CA GLU A 95 4.21 17.54 -2.95
C GLU A 95 3.92 16.32 -2.09
N THR A 96 4.82 16.07 -1.12
CA THR A 96 4.67 15.00 -0.13
C THR A 96 4.35 15.58 1.25
N THR A 97 3.58 14.85 2.05
CA THR A 97 3.26 15.26 3.43
C THR A 97 3.87 14.30 4.43
N SER A 98 4.56 14.80 5.46
CA SER A 98 5.13 13.94 6.51
C SER A 98 4.03 13.20 7.27
N VAL A 99 4.22 11.90 7.50
CA VAL A 99 3.25 11.08 8.25
C VAL A 99 3.41 11.33 9.75
N PRO A 100 2.35 11.72 10.48
CA PRO A 100 2.41 11.91 11.92
C PRO A 100 2.91 10.66 12.63
N ARG A 101 3.76 10.82 13.64
CA ARG A 101 4.24 9.72 14.50
C ARG A 101 4.99 8.60 13.76
N LYS A 102 5.34 8.79 12.48
CA LYS A 102 6.08 7.81 11.68
C LYS A 102 7.25 8.49 10.97
N PRO A 103 8.40 8.71 11.66
CA PRO A 103 9.54 9.43 11.11
C PRO A 103 10.02 8.83 9.80
N HIS A 104 10.45 9.70 8.88
CA HIS A 104 10.92 9.35 7.53
C HIS A 104 9.86 8.80 6.57
N PHE A 105 8.62 8.58 7.01
CA PHE A 105 7.53 8.22 6.12
C PHE A 105 6.81 9.48 5.63
N VAL A 106 6.51 9.48 4.34
CA VAL A 106 5.70 10.53 3.71
C VAL A 106 4.48 9.93 3.03
N TYR A 107 3.46 10.75 2.90
CA TYR A 107 2.18 10.47 2.27
C TYR A 107 2.06 11.22 0.94
N VAL A 108 1.48 10.54 -0.05
CA VAL A 108 1.04 11.12 -1.33
C VAL A 108 -0.30 10.51 -1.73
N ASN A 109 -1.08 11.25 -2.52
CA ASN A 109 -2.15 10.66 -3.30
C ASN A 109 -1.61 10.21 -4.65
N VAL A 110 -2.07 9.04 -5.10
CA VAL A 110 -1.73 8.47 -6.40
C VAL A 110 -3.00 8.36 -7.22
N LEU A 111 -2.99 8.96 -8.41
CA LEU A 111 -4.08 8.87 -9.37
C LEU A 111 -3.72 7.83 -10.42
N LEU A 112 -4.63 6.88 -10.63
CA LEU A 112 -4.53 5.85 -11.66
C LEU A 112 -5.60 6.15 -12.71
N LEU A 113 -5.16 6.39 -13.94
CA LEU A 113 -6.02 6.75 -15.07
C LEU A 113 -6.16 5.53 -15.98
N PRO A 114 -7.35 4.90 -16.03
CA PRO A 114 -7.61 3.81 -16.95
C PRO A 114 -7.67 4.29 -18.40
N LYS A 115 -7.28 3.41 -19.32
CA LYS A 115 -7.39 3.65 -20.76
C LYS A 115 -8.83 4.01 -21.16
N ALA A 116 -8.98 5.07 -21.95
CA ALA A 116 -10.25 5.53 -22.50
C ALA A 116 -11.37 5.77 -21.45
N SER A 117 -10.99 6.18 -20.24
CA SER A 117 -11.90 6.49 -19.14
C SER A 117 -11.87 7.98 -18.78
N THR A 118 -13.00 8.50 -18.31
CA THR A 118 -13.08 9.84 -17.67
C THR A 118 -13.00 9.77 -16.14
N ILE A 119 -12.82 8.55 -15.60
CA ILE A 119 -12.74 8.28 -14.17
C ILE A 119 -11.27 8.20 -13.77
N ALA A 120 -10.90 8.93 -12.72
CA ALA A 120 -9.64 8.75 -12.02
C ALA A 120 -9.86 7.85 -10.81
N LEU A 121 -9.12 6.75 -10.72
CA LEU A 121 -9.04 5.99 -9.48
C LEU A 121 -7.98 6.65 -8.61
N VAL A 122 -8.25 6.83 -7.32
CA VAL A 122 -7.34 7.56 -6.41
C VAL A 122 -7.06 6.69 -5.21
N MET A 123 -5.79 6.56 -4.83
CA MET A 123 -5.40 5.81 -3.64
C MET A 123 -4.41 6.60 -2.78
N PRO A 124 -4.46 6.42 -1.44
CA PRO A 124 -3.39 6.88 -0.57
C PRO A 124 -2.15 5.99 -0.73
N TYR A 125 -0.96 6.59 -0.68
CA TYR A 125 0.30 5.85 -0.61
C TYR A 125 1.24 6.46 0.42
N VAL A 126 1.85 5.60 1.22
CA VAL A 126 2.81 5.96 2.27
C VAL A 126 4.08 5.17 2.06
N TYR A 127 5.23 5.85 2.08
CA TYR A 127 6.50 5.22 1.81
C TYR A 127 7.64 5.81 2.65
N ASP A 128 8.65 4.99 2.92
CA ASP A 128 9.84 5.39 3.67
C ASP A 128 10.84 6.08 2.73
N THR A 129 11.11 7.36 3.00
CA THR A 129 12.04 8.20 2.23
C THR A 129 13.50 7.76 2.33
N ARG A 130 13.84 6.88 3.28
CA ARG A 130 15.20 6.34 3.43
C ARG A 130 15.51 5.23 2.42
N VAL A 131 14.51 4.73 1.71
CA VAL A 131 14.71 3.67 0.71
C VAL A 131 15.37 4.27 -0.54
N VAL A 132 16.70 4.23 -0.55
CA VAL A 132 17.51 4.64 -1.70
C VAL A 132 17.07 3.88 -2.95
N GLY A 133 16.88 4.63 -4.05
CA GLY A 133 16.48 4.13 -5.35
C GLY A 133 14.96 4.12 -5.59
N ASN A 134 14.13 4.42 -4.58
CA ASN A 134 12.70 4.58 -4.82
C ASN A 134 12.40 5.94 -5.49
N THR A 135 12.12 5.91 -6.78
CA THR A 135 11.74 7.08 -7.59
C THR A 135 10.24 7.20 -7.81
N LEU A 136 9.42 6.33 -7.20
CA LEU A 136 7.98 6.23 -7.45
C LEU A 136 7.62 6.02 -8.93
N THR A 137 8.55 5.48 -9.74
CA THR A 137 8.32 5.19 -11.16
C THR A 137 8.00 3.73 -11.42
N GLN A 138 8.23 2.84 -10.46
CA GLN A 138 8.00 1.41 -10.59
C GLN A 138 6.88 0.98 -9.64
N TRP A 139 5.78 0.45 -10.19
CA TRP A 139 4.59 0.08 -9.44
C TRP A 139 4.13 -1.33 -9.74
N VAL A 140 3.78 -2.07 -8.69
CA VAL A 140 3.16 -3.38 -8.82
C VAL A 140 1.85 -3.39 -8.07
N PHE A 141 0.75 -3.64 -8.77
CA PHE A 141 -0.57 -3.78 -8.17
C PHE A 141 -0.98 -5.24 -8.06
N LEU A 142 -1.62 -5.60 -6.96
CA LEU A 142 -2.35 -6.85 -6.80
C LEU A 142 -3.81 -6.54 -6.50
N ASN A 143 -4.72 -7.15 -7.26
CA ASN A 143 -6.17 -7.01 -7.05
C ASN A 143 -6.77 -8.27 -6.37
N ASN A 144 -8.08 -8.26 -6.14
CA ASN A 144 -8.80 -9.36 -5.48
C ASN A 144 -8.87 -10.65 -6.30
N ASN A 145 -8.48 -10.62 -7.58
CA ASN A 145 -8.38 -11.80 -8.44
C ASN A 145 -6.97 -12.40 -8.42
N MET A 146 -6.07 -11.90 -7.55
CA MET A 146 -4.65 -12.25 -7.52
C MET A 146 -3.90 -11.89 -8.81
N GLU A 147 -4.47 -11.00 -9.62
CA GLU A 147 -3.81 -10.46 -10.81
C GLU A 147 -2.68 -9.52 -10.37
N ARG A 148 -1.46 -9.77 -10.85
CA ARG A 148 -0.30 -8.92 -10.65
C ARG A 148 -0.08 -8.08 -11.90
N SER A 149 -0.15 -6.76 -11.76
CA SER A 149 0.08 -5.80 -12.83
C SER A 149 1.30 -4.94 -12.55
N HIS A 150 2.20 -4.78 -13.52
CA HIS A 150 3.43 -3.99 -13.40
C HIS A 150 3.36 -2.76 -14.30
N HIS A 151 3.65 -1.60 -13.72
CA HIS A 151 3.68 -0.33 -14.43
C HIS A 151 5.01 0.38 -14.22
N VAL A 152 5.50 0.97 -15.30
CA VAL A 152 6.65 1.87 -15.32
C VAL A 152 6.16 3.24 -15.75
N ILE A 153 6.38 4.24 -14.90
CA ILE A 153 6.16 5.65 -15.21
C ILE A 153 7.45 6.19 -15.83
N GLY A 154 7.32 6.85 -16.98
CA GLY A 154 8.41 7.52 -17.69
C GLY A 154 8.48 9.00 -17.39
#